data_AF-A0A498HWK6-F1
#
_entry.id   AF-A0A498HWK6-F1
#
_cell.length_a   1.000
_cell.length_b   1.000
_cell.length_c   1.000
_cell.angle_alpha   90.00
_cell.angle_beta   90.00
_cell.angle_gamma   90.00
#
_symmetry.space_group_name_H-M   'P 1'
#
loop_
_entity.id
_entity.type
_entity.pdbx_description
1 polymer ?
#
loop_
_entity_poly.entity_id
_entity_poly.type
_entity_poly.pdbx_seq_one_letter_code
_entity_poly.pdbx_strand_id
1 'polypeptide(L)'
;MKISCVGVLCIISHTLCVFRFMVQKLFSLVDQTSVPDNPDSLQNHEVLLPGHLITIYLKEKLEEWLQRTKKLIEDEINKNKDYEFGNVARVKKLMDKNPAKQISLAVENMLETGRLNTPIWSRFAAEGRLDGSVREA
;
A
#
# COMPACT_ATOMS: atom_id res chain seq x y z
N MET A 1 -2.35 -23.76 30.04
CA MET A 1 -3.06 -22.84 29.12
C MET A 1 -3.28 -21.47 29.80
N LYS A 2 -2.20 -20.71 30.10
CA LYS A 2 -2.27 -19.36 30.73
C LYS A 2 -1.26 -18.35 30.13
N ILE A 3 -0.45 -18.77 29.16
CA ILE A 3 0.67 -17.99 28.62
C ILE A 3 0.24 -17.08 27.45
N SER A 4 -0.83 -17.41 26.72
CA SER A 4 -1.32 -16.55 25.63
C SER A 4 -1.94 -15.23 26.08
N CYS A 5 -2.48 -15.14 27.31
CA CYS A 5 -3.11 -13.90 27.79
C CYS A 5 -2.10 -12.78 28.07
N VAL A 6 -0.88 -13.08 28.52
CA VAL A 6 0.10 -12.05 28.92
C VAL A 6 0.63 -11.30 27.68
N GLY A 7 0.85 -12.00 26.57
CA GLY A 7 1.32 -11.37 25.32
C GLY A 7 0.29 -10.44 24.69
N VAL A 8 -0.98 -10.87 24.64
CA VAL A 8 -2.07 -10.05 24.07
C VAL A 8 -2.34 -8.82 24.94
N LEU A 9 -2.31 -8.96 26.27
CA LEU A 9 -2.48 -7.83 27.19
C LEU A 9 -1.35 -6.80 27.07
N CYS A 10 -0.11 -7.24 26.81
CA CYS A 10 1.05 -6.37 26.64
C CYS A 10 0.98 -5.57 25.32
N ILE A 11 0.56 -6.21 24.22
CA ILE A 11 0.36 -5.54 22.92
C ILE A 11 -0.77 -4.50 23.00
N ILE A 12 -1.87 -4.85 23.66
CA ILE A 12 -2.99 -3.93 23.89
C ILE A 12 -2.53 -2.75 24.76
N SER A 13 -1.78 -3.01 25.84
CA SER A 13 -1.26 -1.95 26.71
C SER A 13 -0.33 -0.98 25.98
N HIS A 14 0.58 -1.47 25.13
CA HIS A 14 1.50 -0.65 24.35
C HIS A 14 0.76 0.23 23.33
N THR A 15 -0.20 -0.34 22.61
CA THR A 15 -0.97 0.38 21.57
C THR A 15 -1.84 1.47 22.18
N LEU A 16 -2.47 1.19 23.33
CA LEU A 16 -3.29 2.17 24.04
C LEU A 16 -2.49 3.34 24.62
N CYS A 17 -1.21 3.11 24.96
CA CYS A 17 -0.33 4.17 25.47
C CYS A 17 -0.06 5.24 24.40
N VAL A 18 0.25 4.83 23.17
CA VAL A 18 0.53 5.75 22.06
C VAL A 18 -0.70 6.60 21.73
N PHE A 19 -1.88 5.98 21.69
CA PHE A 19 -3.13 6.70 21.40
C PHE A 19 -3.46 7.74 22.48
N ARG A 20 -3.35 7.35 23.77
CA ARG A 20 -3.62 8.27 24.88
C ARG A 20 -2.67 9.46 24.89
N PHE A 21 -1.41 9.24 24.56
CA PHE A 21 -0.40 10.29 24.46
C PHE A 21 -0.72 11.30 23.33
N MET A 22 -1.17 10.82 22.15
CA MET A 22 -1.58 11.71 21.06
C MET A 22 -2.78 12.60 21.44
N VAL A 23 -3.76 12.05 22.15
CA VAL A 23 -4.93 12.82 22.64
C VAL A 23 -4.53 13.85 23.70
N GLN A 24 -3.63 13.50 24.62
CA GLN A 24 -3.13 14.44 25.63
C GLN A 24 -2.32 15.58 25.01
N LYS A 25 -1.52 15.30 23.98
CA LYS A 25 -0.80 16.33 23.20
C LYS A 25 -1.78 17.26 22.48
N LEU A 26 -2.88 16.73 21.94
CA LEU A 26 -3.93 17.52 21.29
C LEU A 26 -4.65 18.46 22.27
N PHE A 27 -4.99 17.98 23.47
CA PHE A 27 -5.61 18.82 24.51
C PHE A 27 -4.66 19.94 24.99
N SER A 28 -3.37 19.62 25.18
CA SER A 28 -2.35 20.59 25.58
C SER A 28 -2.11 21.69 24.52
N LEU A 29 -2.30 21.36 23.24
CA LEU A 29 -2.25 22.30 22.11
C LEU A 29 -3.45 23.26 22.11
N VAL A 30 -4.66 22.77 22.44
CA VAL A 30 -5.87 23.60 22.55
C VAL A 30 -5.76 24.59 23.72
N ASP A 31 -5.20 24.16 24.85
CA ASP A 31 -4.95 25.01 26.02
C ASP A 31 -3.79 26.03 25.83
N GLN A 32 -3.19 26.09 24.64
CA GLN A 32 -2.04 26.95 24.28
C GLN A 32 -0.78 26.78 25.16
N THR A 33 -0.72 25.71 25.96
CA THR A 33 0.44 25.40 26.80
C THR A 33 1.61 24.83 26.00
N SER A 34 1.35 24.33 24.79
CA SER A 34 2.35 23.82 23.85
C SER A 34 2.32 24.57 22.51
N VAL A 35 3.49 24.94 22.00
CA VAL A 35 3.66 25.59 20.68
C VAL A 35 3.34 24.57 19.57
N PRO A 36 2.64 24.96 18.49
CA PRO A 36 2.42 24.09 17.34
C PRO A 36 3.74 23.68 16.70
N ASP A 37 3.93 22.39 16.45
CA ASP A 37 5.11 21.88 15.75
C ASP A 37 5.13 22.42 14.32
N ASN A 38 6.24 23.04 13.92
CA ASN A 38 6.39 23.58 12.57
C ASN A 38 6.61 22.43 11.57
N PRO A 39 5.73 22.25 10.56
CA PRO A 39 5.90 21.19 9.57
C PRO A 39 7.11 21.41 8.68
N ASP A 40 7.64 22.64 8.57
CA ASP A 40 8.84 22.96 7.78
C ASP A 40 10.15 22.80 8.57
N SER A 41 10.07 22.41 9.86
CA SER A 41 11.28 22.13 10.63
C SER A 41 11.91 20.83 10.17
N LEU A 42 13.21 20.87 9.85
CA LEU A 42 13.97 19.70 9.41
C LEU A 42 13.97 18.55 10.45
N GLN A 43 13.72 18.87 11.72
CA GLN A 43 13.55 17.88 12.80
C GLN A 43 12.30 17.00 12.63
N ASN A 44 11.31 17.47 11.87
CA ASN A 44 10.04 16.78 11.62
C ASN A 44 10.00 16.12 10.23
N HIS A 45 11.04 16.27 9.41
CA HIS A 45 11.12 15.67 8.09
C HIS A 45 11.84 14.34 8.14
N GLU A 46 11.20 13.31 7.59
CA GLU A 46 11.86 12.06 7.25
C GLU A 46 12.21 12.05 5.77
N VAL A 47 13.44 11.67 5.45
CA VAL A 47 13.88 11.54 4.05
C VAL A 47 13.49 10.17 3.56
N LEU A 48 12.53 10.11 2.63
CA LEU A 48 12.19 8.87 1.94
C LEU A 48 13.28 8.55 0.90
N LEU A 49 14.15 7.58 1.21
CA LEU A 49 15.15 7.15 0.24
C LEU A 49 14.48 6.56 -1.01
N PRO A 50 15.02 6.80 -2.21
CA PRO A 50 14.45 6.32 -3.48
C PRO A 50 14.31 4.79 -3.52
N GLY A 51 15.17 4.05 -2.80
CA GLY A 51 15.07 2.60 -2.66
C GLY A 51 13.78 2.13 -1.97
N HIS A 52 13.32 2.85 -0.93
CA HIS A 52 12.04 2.57 -0.28
C HIS A 52 10.87 2.85 -1.23
N LEU A 53 10.94 3.95 -2.00
CA LEU A 53 9.91 4.29 -2.97
C LEU A 53 9.74 3.21 -4.04
N ILE A 54 10.85 2.71 -4.62
CA ILE A 54 10.82 1.64 -5.62
C ILE A 54 10.24 0.35 -5.01
N THR A 55 10.59 0.04 -3.77
CA THR A 55 10.10 -1.16 -3.07
C THR A 55 8.58 -1.08 -2.81
N ILE A 56 8.08 0.07 -2.39
CA ILE A 56 6.64 0.33 -2.21
C ILE A 56 5.93 0.16 -3.55
N TYR A 57 6.44 0.80 -4.61
CA TYR A 57 5.86 0.71 -5.94
C TYR A 57 5.81 -0.73 -6.48
N LEU A 58 6.91 -1.48 -6.32
CA LEU A 58 7.01 -2.87 -6.77
C LEU A 58 6.03 -3.77 -6.02
N LYS A 59 5.90 -3.59 -4.70
CA LYS A 59 4.95 -4.33 -3.86
C LYS A 59 3.52 -4.14 -4.37
N GLU A 60 3.12 -2.90 -4.67
CA GLU A 60 1.78 -2.60 -5.16
C GLU A 60 1.49 -3.22 -6.52
N LYS A 61 2.46 -3.18 -7.45
CA LYS A 61 2.29 -3.80 -8.76
C LYS A 61 2.23 -5.33 -8.69
N LEU A 62 2.95 -5.93 -7.77
CA LEU A 62 2.86 -7.37 -7.54
C LEU A 62 1.50 -7.77 -6.95
N GLU A 63 0.99 -6.98 -6.00
CA GLU A 63 -0.34 -7.21 -5.42
C GLU A 63 -1.45 -7.08 -6.48
N GLU A 64 -1.37 -6.04 -7.32
CA GLU A 64 -2.31 -5.84 -8.43
C GLU A 64 -2.26 -7.02 -9.41
N TRP A 65 -1.08 -7.49 -9.75
CA TRP A 65 -0.89 -8.66 -10.60
C TRP A 65 -1.54 -9.91 -10.01
N LEU A 66 -1.36 -10.14 -8.70
CA LEU A 66 -1.90 -11.30 -8.00
C LEU A 66 -3.44 -11.22 -7.89
N GLN A 67 -3.99 -10.04 -7.63
CA GLN A 67 -5.43 -9.81 -7.60
C GLN A 67 -6.08 -10.04 -8.97
N ARG A 68 -5.43 -9.62 -10.07
CA ARG A 68 -5.88 -9.92 -11.44
C ARG A 68 -5.87 -11.42 -11.71
N THR A 69 -4.81 -12.13 -11.32
CA THR A 69 -4.74 -13.59 -11.44
C THR A 69 -5.86 -14.26 -10.65
N LYS A 70 -6.14 -13.83 -9.42
CA LYS A 70 -7.26 -14.33 -8.62
C LYS A 70 -8.60 -14.16 -9.34
N LYS A 71 -8.88 -12.96 -9.86
CA LYS A 71 -10.11 -12.68 -10.60
C LYS A 71 -10.26 -13.56 -11.83
N LEU A 72 -9.19 -13.75 -12.60
CA LEU A 72 -9.21 -14.64 -13.76
C LEU A 72 -9.53 -16.09 -13.38
N ILE A 73 -9.02 -16.56 -12.23
CA ILE A 73 -9.36 -17.89 -11.72
C ILE A 73 -10.83 -17.95 -11.30
N GLU A 74 -11.34 -16.94 -10.58
CA GLU A 74 -12.75 -16.85 -10.18
C GLU A 74 -13.69 -16.84 -11.40
N ASP A 75 -13.34 -16.10 -12.46
CA ASP A 75 -14.08 -16.07 -13.72
C ASP A 75 -14.12 -17.42 -14.43
N GLU A 76 -13.01 -18.17 -14.43
CA GLU A 76 -12.93 -19.49 -15.05
C GLU A 76 -13.71 -20.55 -14.25
N ILE A 77 -13.71 -20.46 -12.91
CA ILE A 77 -14.53 -21.32 -12.02
C ILE A 77 -16.03 -21.02 -12.22
N ASN A 78 -16.40 -19.76 -12.36
CA ASN A 78 -17.79 -19.38 -12.60
C ASN A 78 -18.29 -19.88 -13.97
N LYS A 79 -17.41 -19.97 -14.97
CA LYS A 79 -17.75 -20.47 -16.31
C LYS A 79 -17.74 -21.99 -16.40
N ASN A 80 -16.84 -22.67 -15.68
CA ASN A 80 -16.72 -24.12 -15.67
C ASN A 80 -16.82 -24.65 -14.24
N LYS A 81 -17.96 -25.27 -13.89
CA LYS A 81 -18.19 -25.87 -12.56
C LYS A 81 -17.26 -27.05 -12.23
N ASP A 82 -16.57 -27.61 -13.22
CA ASP A 82 -15.63 -28.71 -13.09
C ASP A 82 -14.20 -28.19 -13.39
N TYR A 83 -13.64 -27.46 -12.42
CA TYR A 83 -12.30 -26.89 -12.54
C TYR A 83 -11.30 -27.73 -11.75
N GLU A 84 -10.56 -28.58 -12.45
CA GLU A 84 -9.52 -29.42 -11.85
C GLU A 84 -8.14 -28.72 -11.93
N PHE A 85 -7.55 -28.40 -10.78
CA PHE A 85 -6.23 -27.75 -10.67
C PHE A 85 -5.06 -28.63 -11.17
N GLY A 86 -5.30 -29.92 -11.41
CA GLY A 86 -4.28 -30.87 -11.87
C GLY A 86 -3.83 -30.66 -13.32
N ASN A 87 -4.61 -29.95 -14.15
CA ASN A 87 -4.26 -29.76 -15.55
C ASN A 87 -3.34 -28.54 -15.76
N VAL A 88 -2.03 -28.80 -15.76
CA VAL A 88 -0.95 -27.82 -15.98
C VAL A 88 -1.12 -27.02 -17.27
N ALA A 89 -1.75 -27.59 -18.31
CA ALA A 89 -1.98 -26.88 -19.57
C ALA A 89 -3.02 -25.75 -19.45
N ARG A 90 -4.02 -25.90 -18.57
CA ARG A 90 -5.01 -24.85 -18.29
C ARG A 90 -4.43 -23.75 -17.40
N VAL A 91 -3.63 -24.12 -16.42
CA VAL A 91 -2.90 -23.16 -15.57
C VAL A 91 -1.93 -22.33 -16.41
N LYS A 92 -1.19 -22.96 -17.34
CA LYS A 92 -0.34 -22.23 -18.30
C LYS A 92 -1.16 -21.24 -19.14
N LYS A 93 -2.29 -21.66 -19.71
CA LYS A 93 -3.18 -20.75 -20.46
C LYS A 93 -3.67 -19.55 -19.63
N LEU A 94 -3.92 -19.74 -18.34
CA LEU A 94 -4.28 -18.67 -17.41
C LEU A 94 -3.12 -17.73 -17.11
N MET A 95 -1.92 -18.28 -16.93
CA MET A 95 -0.70 -17.48 -16.76
C MET A 95 -0.34 -16.70 -18.03
N ASP A 96 -0.57 -17.29 -19.21
CA ASP A 96 -0.38 -16.61 -20.50
C ASP A 96 -1.35 -15.43 -20.68
N LYS A 97 -2.57 -15.53 -20.14
CA LYS A 97 -3.54 -14.41 -20.11
C LYS A 97 -3.09 -13.25 -19.21
N ASN A 98 -2.19 -13.48 -18.25
CA ASN A 98 -1.72 -12.46 -17.31
C ASN A 98 -0.17 -12.44 -17.22
N PRO A 99 0.52 -11.94 -18.26
CA PRO A 99 1.98 -12.00 -18.31
C PRO A 99 2.62 -11.20 -17.17
N ALA A 100 3.66 -11.76 -16.54
CA ALA A 100 4.43 -11.06 -15.50
C ALA A 100 5.19 -9.82 -16.06
N LYS A 101 5.41 -9.77 -17.37
CA LYS A 101 6.08 -8.66 -18.08
C LYS A 101 5.40 -7.30 -17.87
N GLN A 102 4.12 -7.28 -17.53
CA GLN A 102 3.41 -6.03 -17.24
C GLN A 102 3.95 -5.29 -16.01
N ILE A 103 4.58 -6.01 -15.07
CA ILE A 103 5.23 -5.40 -13.90
C ILE A 103 6.50 -4.68 -14.33
N SER A 104 7.35 -5.34 -15.13
CA SER A 104 8.59 -4.76 -15.65
C SER A 104 8.31 -3.52 -16.50
N LEU A 105 7.33 -3.60 -17.41
CA LEU A 105 6.93 -2.46 -18.23
C LEU A 105 6.40 -1.29 -17.38
N ALA A 106 5.68 -1.57 -16.29
CA ALA A 106 5.20 -0.53 -15.39
C ALA A 106 6.37 0.15 -14.63
N VAL A 107 7.37 -0.62 -14.22
CA VAL A 107 8.59 -0.08 -13.59
C VAL A 107 9.41 0.73 -14.59
N GLU A 108 9.58 0.25 -15.81
CA GLU A 108 10.26 0.99 -16.90
C GLU A 108 9.56 2.33 -17.16
N ASN A 109 8.23 2.32 -17.34
CA ASN A 109 7.45 3.54 -17.52
C ASN A 109 7.57 4.51 -16.33
N MET A 110 7.66 3.98 -15.10
CA MET A 110 7.85 4.78 -13.90
C MET A 110 9.23 5.44 -13.89
N LEU A 111 10.28 4.73 -14.32
CA LEU A 111 11.63 5.29 -14.44
C LEU A 111 11.76 6.30 -15.58
N GLU A 112 11.07 6.07 -16.71
CA GLU A 112 11.10 6.96 -17.87
C GLU A 112 10.32 8.25 -17.65
N THR A 113 9.17 8.18 -16.97
CA THR A 113 8.25 9.33 -16.85
C THR A 113 8.18 9.92 -15.44
N GLY A 114 8.75 9.25 -14.44
CA GLY A 114 8.61 9.61 -13.02
C GLY A 114 7.19 9.42 -12.46
N ARG A 115 6.24 8.87 -13.23
CA ARG A 115 4.84 8.78 -12.84
C ARG A 115 4.53 7.48 -12.11
N LEU A 116 4.00 7.60 -10.88
CA LEU A 116 3.55 6.47 -10.06
C LEU A 116 2.11 6.09 -10.38
N ASN A 117 1.88 5.35 -11.46
CA ASN A 117 0.55 4.84 -11.78
C ASN A 117 0.21 3.62 -10.91
N THR A 118 -0.36 3.83 -9.72
CA THR A 118 -0.74 2.75 -8.79
C THR A 118 -2.20 2.89 -8.35
N PRO A 119 -2.85 1.79 -7.94
CA PRO A 119 -4.20 1.85 -7.39
C PRO A 119 -4.28 2.69 -6.11
N ILE A 120 -3.26 2.69 -5.24
CA ILE A 120 -3.27 3.52 -4.03
C ILE A 120 -3.30 5.01 -4.40
N TRP A 121 -2.46 5.41 -5.35
CA TRP A 121 -2.33 6.80 -5.79
C TRP A 121 -3.62 7.26 -6.49
N SER A 122 -4.29 6.39 -7.24
CA SER A 122 -5.62 6.68 -7.81
C SER A 122 -6.71 6.84 -6.75
N ARG A 123 -6.66 6.07 -5.66
CA ARG A 123 -7.59 6.17 -4.53
C ARG A 123 -7.35 7.44 -3.72
N PHE A 124 -6.09 7.79 -3.49
CA PHE A 124 -5.71 9.08 -2.88
C PHE A 124 -6.08 10.27 -3.77
N ALA A 125 -5.89 10.17 -5.10
CA ALA A 125 -6.28 11.23 -6.04
C ALA A 125 -7.80 11.39 -6.18
N ALA A 126 -8.57 10.32 -6.00
CA ALA A 126 -10.03 10.38 -5.97
C ALA A 126 -10.56 11.02 -4.67
N GLU A 127 -9.83 10.86 -3.56
CA GLU A 127 -10.19 11.42 -2.26
C GLU A 127 -9.67 12.86 -2.08
N GLY A 128 -8.55 13.21 -2.73
CA GLY A 128 -7.90 14.51 -2.65
C GLY A 128 -7.99 15.29 -3.96
N ARG A 129 -8.82 16.34 -3.99
CA ARG A 129 -8.71 17.43 -4.97
C ARG A 129 -7.33 18.08 -4.82
N LEU A 130 -6.36 17.61 -5.58
CA LEU A 130 -5.12 18.32 -5.87
C LEU A 130 -4.81 18.11 -7.36
N ASP A 131 -5.20 19.08 -8.19
CA ASP A 131 -4.63 19.28 -9.52
C ASP A 131 -3.21 19.87 -9.37
N GLY A 132 -2.36 19.19 -8.61
CA GLY A 132 -0.95 19.51 -8.49
C GLY A 132 -0.22 19.08 -9.75
N SER A 133 -0.30 19.92 -10.79
CA SER A 133 0.59 19.88 -11.94
C SER A 133 2.04 19.87 -11.44
N VAL A 134 2.67 18.70 -11.38
CA VAL A 134 4.13 18.59 -11.43
C VAL A 134 4.51 18.97 -12.86
N ARG A 135 4.53 20.28 -13.12
CA ARG A 135 5.23 20.89 -14.24
C ARG A 135 6.52 21.44 -13.66
N GLU A 136 7.61 20.74 -13.94
CA GLU A 136 8.92 21.38 -14.03
C GLU A 136 8.84 22.46 -15.12
N ALA A 137 8.95 23.73 -14.70
CA ALA A 137 9.54 24.87 -15.42
C ALA A 137 9.63 26.06 -14.46
#